data_AF-A0A2V9D579-F1
#
_entry.id   AF-A0A2V9D579-F1
#
_cell.length_a   1.000
_cell.length_b   1.000
_cell.length_c   1.000
_cell.angle_alpha   90.00
_cell.angle_beta   90.00
_cell.angle_gamma   90.00
#
_symmetry.space_group_name_H-M   'P 1'
#
loop_
_entity.id
_entity.type
_entity.pdbx_description
1 polymer ?
#
loop_
_entity_poly.entity_id
_entity_poly.type
_entity_poly.pdbx_seq_one_letter_code
_entity_poly.pdbx_strand_id
1 'polypeptide(L)'
;MIVHKCDLCGQVKECLQKEIDRKEYDICRECWSELQAKLQGKGRAKESREIVLLPPPKEPNEAEEKPRPGEPPIIRGSFDRPN
;
A
#
# COMPACT_ATOMS: atom_id res chain seq x y z
N MET A 1 6.20 25.43 -17.71
CA MET A 1 7.10 25.70 -16.58
C MET A 1 6.35 26.62 -15.65
N ILE A 2 6.30 26.30 -14.36
CA ILE A 2 5.56 27.09 -13.38
C ILE A 2 6.56 27.87 -12.55
N VAL A 3 6.33 29.17 -12.39
CA VAL A 3 7.19 30.08 -11.65
C VAL A 3 6.57 30.29 -10.28
N HIS A 4 7.15 29.64 -9.27
CA HIS A 4 6.68 29.67 -7.89
C HIS A 4 7.84 29.98 -6.94
N LYS A 5 7.50 30.32 -5.70
CA LYS A 5 8.48 30.49 -4.63
C LYS A 5 9.01 29.10 -4.24
N CYS A 6 10.30 28.87 -4.43
CA CYS A 6 10.94 27.62 -4.05
C CYS A 6 10.86 27.41 -2.53
N ASP A 7 10.41 26.25 -2.09
CA ASP A 7 10.28 25.93 -0.66
C ASP A 7 11.64 25.81 0.06
N LEU A 8 12.72 25.57 -0.69
CA LEU A 8 14.06 25.43 -0.12
C LEU A 8 14.83 26.75 -0.01
N CYS A 9 14.90 27.54 -1.09
CA CYS A 9 15.66 28.80 -1.09
C CYS A 9 14.79 30.05 -0.94
N GLY A 10 13.46 29.93 -1.00
CA GLY A 10 12.52 31.05 -0.86
C GLY A 10 12.50 32.02 -2.03
N GLN A 11 13.24 31.75 -3.11
CA GLN A 11 13.30 32.60 -4.31
C GLN A 11 12.21 32.20 -5.31
N VAL A 12 11.68 33.19 -6.04
CA VAL A 12 10.74 32.94 -7.15
C VAL A 12 11.55 32.49 -8.36
N LYS A 13 11.42 31.21 -8.70
CA LYS A 13 12.15 30.57 -9.81
C LYS A 13 11.24 29.56 -10.51
N GLU A 14 11.70 29.08 -11.65
CA GLU A 14 11.11 27.89 -12.26
C GLU A 14 11.33 26.69 -11.34
N CYS A 15 10.23 26.23 -10.74
CA CYS A 15 10.21 25.11 -9.80
C CYS A 15 9.46 23.92 -10.40
N LEU A 16 9.82 22.74 -9.93
CA LEU A 16 9.13 21.50 -10.23
C LEU A 16 8.58 20.93 -8.93
N GLN A 17 7.31 20.54 -8.95
CA GLN A 17 6.68 19.85 -7.83
C GLN A 17 7.35 18.48 -7.63
N LYS A 18 7.75 18.18 -6.39
CA LYS A 18 8.38 16.92 -5.98
C LYS A 18 7.69 16.41 -4.72
N GLU A 19 7.46 15.10 -4.66
CA GLU A 19 6.99 14.44 -3.44
C GLU A 19 8.17 13.84 -2.67
N ILE A 20 8.31 14.22 -1.40
CA ILE A 20 9.31 13.70 -0.45
C ILE A 20 8.60 13.44 0.86
N ASP A 21 8.73 12.23 1.41
CA ASP A 21 8.08 11.83 2.68
C ASP A 21 6.57 12.15 2.74
N ARG A 22 5.85 11.85 1.63
CA ARG A 22 4.41 12.10 1.46
C ARG A 22 4.00 13.58 1.55
N LYS A 23 4.95 14.50 1.31
CA LYS A 23 4.72 15.94 1.24
C LYS A 23 5.16 16.45 -0.13
N GLU A 24 4.38 17.36 -0.68
CA GLU A 24 4.66 18.03 -1.94
C GLU A 24 5.46 19.31 -1.69
N TYR A 25 6.47 19.54 -2.51
CA TYR A 25 7.33 20.72 -2.46
C TYR A 25 7.58 21.27 -3.86
N ASP A 26 7.59 22.59 -3.99
CA ASP A 26 8.06 23.30 -5.17
C ASP A 26 9.56 23.55 -5.05
N ILE A 27 10.36 22.81 -5.82
CA ILE A 27 11.82 22.86 -5.72
C ILE A 27 12.43 23.30 -7.06
N CYS A 28 13.28 24.32 -7.02
CA CYS A 28 14.05 24.76 -8.19
C CYS A 28 15.20 23.78 -8.52
N ARG A 29 15.67 23.82 -9.76
CA ARG A 29 16.70 22.89 -10.27
C ARG A 29 18.00 22.90 -9.46
N GLU A 30 18.43 24.08 -9.01
CA GLU A 30 19.66 24.26 -8.23
C GLU A 30 19.55 23.54 -6.87
N CYS A 31 18.49 23.82 -6.10
CA CYS A 31 18.28 23.19 -4.80
C CYS A 31 18.07 21.68 -4.91
N TRP A 32 17.39 21.22 -5.97
CA TRP A 32 17.24 19.80 -6.22
C TRP A 32 18.59 19.12 -6.50
N SER A 33 19.44 19.73 -7.31
CA SER A 33 20.78 19.19 -7.62
C SER A 33 21.65 19.07 -6.38
N GLU A 34 21.67 20.09 -5.52
CA GLU A 34 22.40 20.03 -4.24
C GLU A 34 21.85 18.95 -3.31
N LEU A 35 20.53 18.79 -3.25
CA LEU A 35 19.89 17.75 -2.46
C LEU A 35 20.26 16.35 -2.98
N GLN A 36 20.22 16.14 -4.29
CA GLN A 36 20.65 14.88 -4.91
C GLN A 36 22.11 14.55 -4.59
N ALA A 37 23.01 15.52 -4.68
CA ALA A 37 24.42 15.33 -4.33
C ALA A 37 24.60 14.93 -2.84
N LYS A 38 23.85 15.56 -1.93
CA LYS A 38 23.89 15.22 -0.49
C LYS A 38 23.32 13.84 -0.18
N LEU A 39 22.36 13.36 -0.98
CA LEU A 39 21.70 12.06 -0.81
C LEU A 39 22.41 10.91 -1.55
N GLN A 40 23.33 11.24 -2.46
CA GLN A 40 24.09 10.26 -3.22
C GLN A 40 24.82 9.29 -2.27
N GLY A 41 24.58 8.00 -2.43
CA GLY A 41 25.19 6.94 -1.62
C GLY A 41 24.63 6.79 -0.20
N LYS A 42 23.69 7.64 0.25
CA LYS A 42 23.07 7.55 1.59
C LYS A 42 21.76 6.76 1.62
N GLY A 43 21.24 6.38 0.45
CA GLY A 43 20.04 5.56 0.31
C GLY A 43 20.34 4.07 0.30
N ARG A 44 19.33 3.24 0.57
CA ARG A 44 19.40 1.81 0.27
C ARG A 44 19.40 1.64 -1.25
N ALA A 45 20.19 0.70 -1.76
CA ALA A 45 20.02 0.26 -3.14
C ALA A 45 18.56 -0.13 -3.33
N LYS A 46 17.92 0.32 -4.42
CA LYS A 46 16.66 -0.26 -4.87
C LYS A 46 16.96 -1.66 -5.38
N GLU A 47 17.37 -2.57 -4.49
CA GLU A 47 17.08 -3.97 -4.69
C GLU A 47 15.56 -4.00 -4.81
N SER A 48 15.06 -4.37 -5.99
CA SER A 48 13.64 -4.50 -6.28
C SER A 48 13.00 -5.13 -5.06
N ARG A 49 12.17 -4.39 -4.32
CA ARG A 49 11.42 -4.94 -3.19
C ARG A 49 10.80 -6.21 -3.74
N GLU A 50 11.23 -7.36 -3.26
CA GLU A 50 10.67 -8.64 -3.67
C GLU A 50 9.23 -8.62 -3.17
N ILE A 51 8.32 -8.18 -4.04
CA ILE A 51 6.91 -8.09 -3.72
C ILE A 51 6.44 -9.53 -3.77
N VAL A 52 6.36 -10.19 -2.62
CA VAL A 52 5.71 -11.48 -2.51
C VAL A 52 4.22 -11.23 -2.71
N LEU A 53 3.75 -11.36 -3.95
CA LEU A 53 2.34 -11.41 -4.29
C LEU A 53 1.78 -12.69 -3.68
N LEU A 54 1.14 -12.57 -2.53
CA LEU A 54 0.39 -13.66 -1.95
C LEU A 54 -0.70 -14.07 -2.95
N PRO A 55 -0.95 -15.38 -3.14
CA PRO A 55 -2.08 -15.82 -3.94
C PRO A 55 -3.38 -15.24 -3.35
N PRO A 56 -4.37 -14.93 -4.20
CA PRO A 56 -5.66 -14.47 -3.72
C PRO A 56 -6.24 -15.50 -2.72
N PRO A 57 -6.85 -15.04 -1.61
CA PRO A 57 -7.48 -15.94 -0.67
C PRO A 57 -8.50 -16.80 -1.43
N LYS A 58 -8.48 -18.10 -1.16
CA LYS A 58 -9.51 -19.00 -1.69
C LYS A 58 -10.87 -18.49 -1.23
N GLU A 59 -11.80 -18.35 -2.16
CA GLU A 59 -13.19 -18.06 -1.83
C GLU A 59 -13.64 -19.05 -0.75
N PRO A 60 -14.32 -18.59 0.31
CA PRO A 60 -14.89 -19.50 1.29
C PRO A 60 -15.86 -20.41 0.53
N ASN A 61 -15.50 -21.69 0.43
CA ASN A 61 -16.38 -22.69 -0.12
C ASN A 61 -17.64 -22.71 0.76
N GLU A 62 -18.80 -22.34 0.20
CA GLU A 62 -20.12 -22.60 0.78
C GLU A 62 -20.35 -24.12 0.81
N ALA A 63 -19.63 -24.81 1.68
CA ALA A 63 -19.83 -26.22 1.94
C ALA A 63 -19.49 -26.50 3.41
N GLU A 64 -20.56 -26.78 4.14
CA GLU A 64 -20.67 -27.07 5.58
C GLU A 64 -20.46 -25.87 6.52
N GLU A 65 -21.58 -25.22 6.88
CA GLU A 65 -21.76 -24.59 8.19
C GLU A 65 -21.44 -25.63 9.28
N LYS A 66 -20.16 -25.73 9.67
CA LYS A 66 -19.81 -26.37 10.93
C LYS A 66 -20.52 -25.59 12.03
N PRO A 67 -21.27 -26.25 12.93
CA PRO A 67 -21.96 -25.56 14.01
C PRO A 67 -20.94 -24.72 14.78
N ARG A 68 -21.31 -23.48 15.08
CA ARG A 68 -20.40 -22.57 15.78
C ARG A 68 -20.11 -23.13 17.18
N PRO A 69 -18.92 -22.88 17.74
CA PRO A 69 -18.62 -23.33 19.10
C PRO A 69 -19.68 -22.81 20.08
N GLY A 70 -20.44 -23.72 20.69
CA GLY A 70 -21.55 -23.38 21.60
C GLY A 70 -22.95 -23.56 21.01
N GLU A 71 -23.10 -23.85 19.72
CA GLU A 71 -24.39 -24.20 19.13
C GLU A 71 -24.71 -25.69 19.33
N PRO A 72 -25.96 -26.03 19.68
CA PRO A 72 -26.39 -27.41 19.78
C PRO A 72 -26.40 -28.09 18.39
N PRO A 73 -26.04 -29.38 18.30
CA PRO A 73 -26.06 -30.10 17.04
C PRO A 73 -27.50 -30.26 16.51
N ILE A 74 -27.68 -30.08 15.20
CA ILE A 74 -28.97 -30.31 14.53
C ILE A 74 -29.09 -31.81 14.20
N ILE A 75 -29.94 -32.53 14.92
CA ILE A 75 -30.26 -33.94 14.65
C ILE A 75 -31.39 -33.98 13.62
N ARG A 76 -31.12 -34.50 12.41
CA ARG A 76 -32.16 -34.78 11.42
C ARG A 76 -32.58 -36.25 11.56
N GLY A 77 -33.77 -36.50 12.10
CA GLY A 77 -34.32 -37.84 12.25
C GLY A 77 -34.99 -38.31 10.96
N SER A 78 -34.57 -39.47 10.44
CA SER A 78 -35.32 -40.20 9.40
C SER A 78 -36.44 -40.98 10.06
N PHE A 79 -37.69 -40.65 9.77
CA PHE A 79 -38.83 -41.49 10.14
C PHE A 79 -39.09 -42.48 8.99
N ASP A 80 -38.49 -43.65 9.05
CA ASP A 80 -38.98 -44.80 8.29
C ASP A 80 -40.30 -45.25 8.91
N ARG A 81 -41.42 -44.93 8.27
CA ARG A 81 -42.72 -45.55 8.58
C ARG A 81 -42.81 -46.85 7.77
N PRO A 82 -42.85 -48.04 8.40
CA PRO A 82 -43.20 -49.25 7.70
C PRO A 82 -44.69 -49.26 7.34
N ASN A 83 -44.99 -49.75 6.13
CA ASN A 83 -46.32 -49.87 5.53
C ASN A 83 -47.13 -51.02 6.15
#